data_AF-A0A959NLR5-F1
#
_entry.id   AF-A0A959NLR5-F1
#
_cell.length_a   1.000
_cell.length_b   1.000
_cell.length_c   1.000
_cell.angle_alpha   90.00
_cell.angle_beta   90.00
_cell.angle_gamma   90.00
#
_symmetry.space_group_name_H-M   'P 1'
#
loop_
_entity.id
_entity.type
_entity.pdbx_description
1 polymer ?
#
loop_
_entity_poly.entity_id
_entity_poly.type
_entity_poly.pdbx_seq_one_letter_code
_entity_poly.pdbx_strand_id
1 'polypeptide(L)'
;NVVQESNSILYSVITKKDGFSLIILDDGWSLDTLGGKWTLGDADNNIGKFVYEDMIKENIFYYKYPFSYSGIEWGWIHIGLSLKNYNAGIKELYLRTFTSSIVAIIIGFFASVLFARKISKPIHHLNEVTKKVTQGNLNVRSEIETGDELEGLSDSFNIMTQSLSEAQLELENRV
;
A
#
# COMPACT_ATOMS: atom_id res chain seq x y z
N ASN A 1 6.11 -35.11 18.58
CA ASN A 1 7.36 -34.81 17.84
C ASN A 1 7.16 -33.43 17.23
N VAL A 2 7.99 -32.44 17.55
CA VAL A 2 7.69 -31.01 17.26
C VAL A 2 7.47 -30.72 15.77
N VAL A 3 8.10 -31.52 14.90
CA VAL A 3 7.92 -31.46 13.43
C VAL A 3 6.53 -31.97 13.00
N GLN A 4 5.98 -33.00 13.67
CA GLN A 4 4.66 -33.57 13.34
C GLN A 4 3.48 -32.74 13.85
N GLU A 5 3.70 -31.88 14.84
CA GLU A 5 2.64 -31.05 15.44
C GLU A 5 2.47 -29.69 14.73
N SER A 6 3.36 -29.35 13.78
CA SER A 6 3.37 -28.05 13.11
C SER A 6 3.47 -28.19 11.60
N ASN A 7 2.43 -27.78 10.86
CA ASN A 7 2.45 -27.67 9.40
C ASN A 7 3.48 -26.65 8.85
N SER A 8 4.14 -25.91 9.73
CA SER A 8 5.11 -24.88 9.39
C SER A 8 6.55 -25.36 9.50
N ILE A 9 6.83 -26.42 10.25
CA ILE A 9 8.18 -26.99 10.39
C ILE A 9 8.25 -28.22 9.49
N LEU A 10 9.12 -28.17 8.49
CA LEU A 10 9.30 -29.24 7.52
C LEU A 10 10.35 -30.25 7.97
N TYR A 11 11.42 -29.77 8.61
CA TYR A 11 12.43 -30.63 9.22
C TYR A 11 13.20 -29.91 10.32
N SER A 12 13.84 -30.70 11.16
CA SER A 12 14.89 -30.26 12.09
C SER A 12 16.10 -31.16 11.95
N VAL A 13 17.29 -30.57 11.79
CA VAL A 13 18.55 -31.33 11.78
C VAL A 13 19.44 -30.80 12.90
N ILE A 14 20.00 -31.70 13.70
CA ILE A 14 20.99 -31.37 14.72
C ILE A 14 22.32 -31.94 14.25
N THR A 15 23.27 -31.07 13.92
CA THR A 15 24.58 -31.44 13.39
C THR A 15 25.64 -31.14 14.43
N LYS A 16 26.41 -32.15 14.82
CA LYS A 16 27.60 -31.98 15.65
C LYS A 16 28.79 -31.48 14.83
N LYS A 17 29.82 -30.95 15.50
CA LYS A 17 31.06 -30.50 14.85
C LYS A 17 31.81 -31.59 14.07
N ASP A 18 31.66 -32.84 14.47
CA ASP A 18 32.24 -34.02 13.79
C ASP A 18 31.46 -34.42 12.52
N GLY A 19 30.36 -33.72 12.21
CA GLY A 19 29.48 -33.99 11.07
C GLY A 19 28.38 -35.00 11.35
N PHE A 20 28.35 -35.61 12.53
CA PHE A 20 27.26 -36.49 12.92
C PHE A 20 25.96 -35.68 13.04
N SER A 21 24.94 -36.11 12.30
CA SER A 21 23.70 -35.38 12.14
C SER A 21 22.51 -36.27 12.50
N LEU A 22 21.65 -35.76 13.38
CA LEU A 22 20.32 -36.30 13.61
C LEU A 22 19.34 -35.53 12.73
N ILE A 23 18.71 -36.23 11.79
CA ILE A 23 17.72 -35.68 10.88
C ILE A 23 16.34 -36.07 11.39
N ILE A 24 15.48 -35.07 11.60
CA ILE A 24 14.10 -35.24 12.07
C ILE A 24 13.18 -34.68 10.99
N LEU A 25 12.40 -35.57 10.39
CA LEU A 25 11.40 -35.29 9.38
C LEU A 25 9.99 -35.55 9.97
N ASP A 26 8.97 -35.31 9.17
CA ASP A 26 7.58 -35.65 9.50
C ASP A 26 7.33 -37.16 9.53
N ASP A 27 8.01 -37.91 8.66
CA ASP A 27 7.90 -39.37 8.50
C ASP A 27 8.79 -40.19 9.46
N GLY A 28 9.73 -39.56 10.17
CA GLY A 28 10.59 -40.25 11.13
C GLY A 28 11.87 -39.49 11.48
N TRP A 29 12.83 -40.22 12.06
CA TRP A 29 14.17 -39.72 12.33
C TRP A 29 15.23 -40.66 11.76
N SER A 30 16.35 -40.11 11.31
CA SER A 30 17.49 -40.86 10.81
C SER A 30 18.81 -40.25 11.31
N LEU A 31 19.85 -41.07 11.29
CA LEU A 31 21.21 -40.67 11.66
C LEU A 31 22.09 -40.77 10.42
N ASP A 32 22.77 -39.68 10.09
CA ASP A 32 23.68 -39.63 8.95
C ASP A 32 24.84 -38.68 9.23
N THR A 33 25.91 -38.78 8.44
CA THR A 33 27.04 -37.85 8.49
C THR A 33 26.91 -36.84 7.36
N LEU A 34 26.32 -35.68 7.65
CA LEU A 34 26.12 -34.63 6.66
C LEU A 34 27.34 -33.73 6.56
N GLY A 35 27.78 -33.43 5.34
CA GLY A 35 28.84 -32.46 5.04
C GLY A 35 28.31 -31.15 4.46
N GLY A 36 29.21 -30.22 4.11
CA GLY A 36 28.85 -29.02 3.37
C GLY A 36 28.05 -28.03 4.21
N LYS A 37 26.85 -27.61 3.76
CA LYS A 37 26.01 -26.59 4.43
C LYS A 37 25.66 -26.90 5.90
N TRP A 38 25.75 -28.17 6.29
CA TRP A 38 25.43 -28.68 7.62
C TRP A 38 26.62 -28.57 8.60
N THR A 39 27.86 -28.55 8.09
CA THR A 39 29.10 -28.56 8.89
C THR A 39 30.05 -27.40 8.62
N LEU A 40 29.92 -26.73 7.47
CA LEU A 40 30.71 -25.55 7.12
C LEU A 40 30.30 -24.38 8.02
N GLY A 41 31.15 -24.18 9.02
CA GLY A 41 31.17 -23.01 9.89
C GLY A 41 31.81 -21.84 9.16
N ASP A 42 31.00 -21.05 8.46
CA ASP A 42 31.19 -19.62 8.60
C ASP A 42 30.62 -19.21 9.96
N ALA A 43 31.50 -18.62 10.74
CA ALA A 43 31.45 -18.47 12.18
C ALA A 43 30.26 -17.65 12.70
N ASP A 44 29.85 -18.00 13.92
CA ASP A 44 29.10 -17.22 14.92
C ASP A 44 27.73 -16.62 14.60
N ASN A 45 27.30 -16.56 13.34
CA ASN A 45 26.08 -15.85 13.00
C ASN A 45 24.90 -16.81 12.80
N ASN A 46 23.76 -16.43 13.38
CA ASN A 46 22.47 -17.02 13.05
C ASN A 46 22.18 -16.72 11.57
N ILE A 47 22.02 -17.77 10.76
CA ILE A 47 21.74 -17.61 9.33
C ILE A 47 20.28 -17.99 9.10
N GLY A 48 19.45 -16.98 8.85
CA GLY A 48 18.11 -17.14 8.28
C GLY A 48 18.14 -16.78 6.80
N LYS A 49 17.87 -17.73 5.91
CA LYS A 49 17.83 -17.48 4.46
C LYS A 49 16.75 -18.28 3.77
N PHE A 50 16.21 -17.70 2.71
CA PHE A 50 15.32 -18.41 1.78
C PHE A 50 16.19 -19.24 0.84
N VAL A 51 15.95 -20.56 0.82
CA VAL A 51 16.69 -21.49 -0.04
C VAL A 51 15.74 -22.50 -0.64
N TYR A 52 16.09 -23.00 -1.82
CA TYR A 52 15.49 -24.22 -2.34
C TYR A 52 16.13 -25.41 -1.61
N GLU A 53 15.31 -26.28 -1.03
CA GLU A 53 15.79 -27.47 -0.33
C GLU A 53 15.56 -28.72 -1.16
N ASP A 54 16.64 -29.39 -1.55
CA ASP A 54 16.58 -30.56 -2.43
C ASP A 54 15.89 -31.76 -1.79
N MET A 55 16.01 -31.92 -0.45
CA MET A 55 15.36 -33.01 0.29
C MET A 55 13.84 -32.95 0.20
N ILE A 56 13.28 -31.75 0.09
CA ILE A 56 11.83 -31.50 0.12
C ILE A 56 11.32 -30.96 -1.23
N LYS A 57 12.24 -30.61 -2.15
CA LYS A 57 11.96 -30.03 -3.48
C LYS A 57 11.12 -28.75 -3.44
N GLU A 58 11.26 -27.97 -2.38
CA GLU A 58 10.48 -26.75 -2.14
C GLU A 58 11.37 -25.60 -1.65
N ASN A 59 10.89 -24.36 -1.84
CA ASN A 59 11.51 -23.20 -1.23
C ASN A 59 11.10 -23.11 0.24
N ILE A 60 12.10 -23.02 1.11
CA ILE A 60 11.92 -22.99 2.56
C ILE A 60 12.62 -21.77 3.14
N PHE A 61 12.20 -21.36 4.33
CA PHE A 61 13.05 -20.53 5.17
C PHE A 61 13.93 -21.45 6.01
N TYR A 62 15.22 -21.47 5.68
CA TYR A 62 16.23 -22.21 6.41
C TYR A 62 16.81 -21.33 7.51
N TYR A 63 16.78 -21.84 8.74
CA TYR A 63 17.37 -21.19 9.89
C TYR A 63 18.41 -22.10 10.56
N LYS A 64 19.59 -21.54 10.87
CA LYS A 64 20.66 -22.22 11.62
C LYS A 64 20.96 -21.47 12.90
N TYR A 65 21.01 -22.19 14.02
CA TYR A 65 21.39 -21.68 15.33
C TYR A 65 22.58 -22.47 15.90
N PRO A 66 23.68 -21.83 16.31
CA PRO A 66 24.79 -22.52 16.98
C PRO A 66 24.39 -22.90 18.41
N PHE A 67 24.67 -24.15 18.80
CA PHE A 67 24.39 -24.63 20.15
C PHE A 67 25.70 -24.83 20.92
N SER A 68 25.87 -24.04 21.99
CA SER A 68 26.96 -24.18 22.95
C SER A 68 26.41 -24.44 24.35
N TYR A 69 27.07 -25.34 25.09
CA TYR A 69 26.70 -25.67 26.46
C TYR A 69 27.96 -25.83 27.30
N SER A 70 28.01 -25.15 28.45
CA SER A 70 29.15 -25.17 29.38
C SER A 70 30.49 -24.80 28.73
N GLY A 71 30.48 -23.84 27.80
CA GLY A 71 31.68 -23.39 27.08
C GLY A 71 32.14 -24.34 25.96
N ILE A 72 31.42 -25.44 25.71
CA ILE A 72 31.68 -26.36 24.62
C ILE A 72 30.70 -26.05 23.48
N GLU A 73 31.24 -25.75 22.30
CA GLU A 73 30.46 -25.63 21.07
C GLU A 73 30.12 -27.01 20.52
N TRP A 74 28.88 -27.46 20.73
CA TRP A 74 28.41 -28.79 20.35
C TRP A 74 28.19 -28.93 18.83
N GLY A 75 27.73 -27.85 18.19
CA GLY A 75 27.41 -27.84 16.77
C GLY A 75 26.26 -26.89 16.47
N TRP A 76 25.38 -27.29 15.56
CA TRP A 76 24.30 -26.44 15.04
C TRP A 76 22.95 -27.15 15.02
N ILE A 77 21.90 -26.39 15.30
CA ILE A 77 20.51 -26.78 15.08
C ILE A 77 20.05 -26.08 13.80
N HIS A 78 19.46 -26.85 12.91
CA HIS A 78 18.98 -26.41 11.61
C HIS A 78 17.48 -26.67 11.52
N ILE A 79 16.72 -25.70 11.06
CA ILE A 79 15.27 -25.81 10.93
C ILE A 79 14.88 -25.36 9.53
N GLY A 80 14.08 -26.18 8.84
CA GLY A 80 13.43 -25.81 7.59
C GLY A 80 11.97 -25.46 7.84
N LEU A 81 11.57 -24.24 7.49
CA LEU A 81 10.20 -23.77 7.63
C LEU A 81 9.49 -23.64 6.27
N SER A 82 8.23 -24.07 6.23
CA SER A 82 7.37 -23.97 5.05
C SER A 82 6.98 -22.52 4.76
N LEU A 83 7.14 -22.10 3.50
CA LEU A 83 6.70 -20.79 3.03
C LEU A 83 5.27 -20.78 2.49
N LYS A 84 4.59 -21.94 2.42
CA LYS A 84 3.26 -22.04 1.77
C LYS A 84 2.23 -21.14 2.44
N ASN A 85 2.12 -21.23 3.77
CA ASN A 85 1.17 -20.44 4.55
C ASN A 85 1.53 -18.95 4.56
N TYR A 86 2.83 -18.65 4.61
CA TYR A 86 3.34 -17.28 4.52
C TYR A 86 2.98 -16.64 3.17
N ASN A 87 3.28 -17.32 2.06
CA ASN A 87 3.01 -16.82 0.71
C ASN A 87 1.51 -16.69 0.42
N ALA A 88 0.68 -17.61 0.91
CA ALA A 88 -0.77 -17.53 0.76
C ALA A 88 -1.35 -16.29 1.47
N GLY A 89 -0.94 -16.04 2.72
CA GLY A 89 -1.36 -14.85 3.47
C GLY A 89 -0.89 -13.55 2.80
N ILE A 90 0.35 -13.52 2.32
CA ILE A 90 0.90 -12.37 1.59
C ILE A 90 0.12 -12.10 0.29
N LYS A 91 -0.24 -13.15 -0.47
CA LYS A 91 -1.04 -13.00 -1.69
C LYS A 91 -2.41 -12.40 -1.41
N GLU A 92 -3.07 -12.82 -0.33
CA GLU A 92 -4.36 -12.26 0.08
C GLU A 92 -4.23 -10.78 0.47
N LEU A 93 -3.18 -10.41 1.21
CA LEU A 93 -2.88 -9.02 1.57
C LEU A 93 -2.64 -8.15 0.33
N TYR A 94 -1.88 -8.63 -0.64
CA TYR A 94 -1.68 -7.93 -1.91
C TYR A 94 -3.00 -7.73 -2.66
N LEU A 95 -3.84 -8.75 -2.75
CA LEU A 95 -5.12 -8.64 -3.44
C LEU A 95 -6.06 -7.64 -2.75
N ARG A 96 -6.16 -7.70 -1.42
CA ARG A 96 -6.93 -6.74 -0.63
C ARG A 96 -6.40 -5.30 -0.81
N THR A 97 -5.09 -5.10 -0.73
CA THR A 97 -4.46 -3.78 -0.91
C THR A 97 -4.62 -3.25 -2.33
N PHE A 98 -4.53 -4.12 -3.33
CA PHE A 98 -4.73 -3.74 -4.73
C PHE A 98 -6.18 -3.30 -5.00
N THR A 99 -7.15 -4.09 -4.51
CA THR A 99 -8.57 -3.73 -4.65
C THR A 99 -8.92 -2.44 -3.92
N SER A 100 -8.43 -2.21 -2.70
CA SER A 100 -8.67 -0.97 -1.96
C SER A 100 -8.04 0.24 -2.65
N SER A 101 -6.85 0.06 -3.23
CA SER A 101 -6.16 1.11 -4.01
C SER A 101 -6.94 1.48 -5.27
N ILE A 102 -7.46 0.50 -6.02
CA ILE A 102 -8.33 0.75 -7.18
C ILE A 102 -9.59 1.52 -6.77
N VAL A 103 -10.24 1.10 -5.69
CA VAL A 103 -11.45 1.77 -5.17
C VAL A 103 -11.14 3.23 -4.80
N ALA A 104 -10.02 3.48 -4.12
CA ALA A 104 -9.59 4.84 -3.76
C ALA A 104 -9.33 5.72 -4.99
N ILE A 105 -8.68 5.18 -6.03
CA ILE A 105 -8.45 5.89 -7.30
C ILE A 105 -9.77 6.24 -7.98
N ILE A 106 -10.71 5.29 -8.05
CA ILE A 106 -12.02 5.50 -8.65
C ILE A 106 -12.79 6.61 -7.91
N ILE A 107 -12.82 6.54 -6.57
CA ILE A 107 -13.46 7.56 -5.73
C ILE A 107 -12.80 8.92 -5.96
N GLY A 108 -11.46 8.98 -5.96
CA GLY A 108 -10.71 10.20 -6.21
C GLY A 108 -10.99 10.81 -7.59
N PHE A 109 -11.10 9.98 -8.62
CA PHE A 109 -11.46 10.41 -9.96
C PHE A 109 -12.87 11.03 -9.99
N PHE A 110 -13.88 10.34 -9.44
CA PHE A 110 -15.24 10.88 -9.38
C PHE A 110 -15.34 12.15 -8.54
N ALA A 111 -14.65 12.19 -7.40
CA ALA A 111 -14.58 13.39 -6.57
C ALA A 111 -13.97 14.56 -7.36
N SER A 112 -12.84 14.34 -8.05
CA SER A 112 -12.19 15.38 -8.88
C SER A 112 -13.13 15.92 -9.97
N VAL A 113 -13.83 15.05 -10.68
CA VAL A 113 -14.82 15.46 -11.69
C VAL A 113 -15.97 16.26 -11.06
N LEU A 114 -16.44 15.85 -9.88
CA LEU A 114 -17.50 16.55 -9.15
C LEU A 114 -17.02 17.95 -8.72
N PHE A 115 -15.83 18.06 -8.15
CA PHE A 115 -15.21 19.33 -7.77
C PHE A 115 -15.03 20.28 -8.96
N ALA A 116 -14.55 19.76 -10.10
CA ALA A 116 -14.40 20.55 -11.31
C ALA A 116 -15.75 21.11 -11.80
N ARG A 117 -16.82 20.32 -11.72
CA ARG A 117 -18.17 20.72 -12.19
C ARG A 117 -18.91 21.63 -11.22
N LYS A 118 -18.85 21.37 -9.91
CA LYS A 118 -19.60 22.11 -8.89
C LYS A 118 -18.92 23.40 -8.42
N ILE A 119 -17.59 23.45 -8.45
CA ILE A 119 -16.85 24.60 -7.91
C ILE A 119 -16.06 25.29 -9.02
N SER A 120 -15.16 24.54 -9.67
CA SER A 120 -14.18 25.16 -10.58
C SER A 120 -14.84 25.80 -11.80
N LYS A 121 -15.82 25.13 -12.42
CA LYS A 121 -16.54 25.65 -13.59
C LYS A 121 -17.41 26.89 -13.28
N PRO A 122 -18.26 26.92 -12.24
CA PRO A 122 -18.99 28.13 -11.86
C PRO A 122 -18.09 29.32 -11.51
N ILE A 123 -17.00 29.09 -10.76
CA ILE A 123 -16.03 30.16 -10.45
C ILE A 123 -15.41 30.71 -11.73
N HIS A 124 -15.05 29.84 -12.69
CA HIS A 124 -14.50 30.29 -13.96
C HIS A 124 -15.51 31.10 -14.76
N HIS A 125 -16.77 30.66 -14.81
CA HIS A 125 -17.85 31.40 -15.46
C HIS A 125 -18.07 32.78 -14.82
N LEU A 126 -18.15 32.86 -13.49
CA LEU A 126 -18.30 34.13 -12.78
C LEU A 126 -17.14 35.09 -13.09
N ASN A 127 -15.91 34.58 -13.18
CA ASN A 127 -14.73 35.36 -13.56
C ASN A 127 -14.84 35.89 -15.02
N GLU A 128 -15.32 35.07 -15.97
CA GLU A 128 -15.54 35.52 -17.34
C GLU A 128 -16.60 36.63 -17.44
N VAL A 129 -17.72 36.48 -16.73
CA VAL A 129 -18.78 37.50 -16.69
C VAL A 129 -18.25 38.77 -16.04
N THR A 130 -17.53 38.66 -14.92
CA THR A 130 -16.90 39.79 -14.23
C THR A 130 -15.99 40.57 -15.15
N LYS A 131 -15.15 39.90 -15.96
CA LYS A 131 -14.28 40.57 -16.93
C LYS A 131 -15.09 41.40 -17.95
N LYS A 132 -16.20 40.87 -18.47
CA LYS A 132 -17.06 41.61 -19.42
C LYS A 132 -17.67 42.85 -18.78
N VAL A 133 -18.11 42.75 -17.52
CA VAL A 133 -18.62 43.89 -16.74
C VAL A 133 -17.54 44.96 -16.57
N THR A 134 -16.31 44.58 -16.19
CA THR A 134 -15.21 45.53 -16.04
C THR A 134 -14.78 46.21 -17.35
N GLN A 135 -15.14 45.63 -18.50
CA GLN A 135 -14.93 46.23 -19.83
C GLN A 135 -16.07 47.16 -20.25
N GLY A 136 -17.04 47.43 -19.37
CA GLY A 136 -18.16 48.34 -19.60
C GLY A 136 -19.42 47.67 -20.13
N ASN A 137 -19.45 46.34 -20.33
CA ASN A 137 -20.66 45.64 -20.71
C ASN A 137 -21.46 45.25 -19.46
N LEU A 138 -22.38 46.11 -19.03
CA LEU A 138 -23.23 45.89 -17.85
C LEU A 138 -24.48 45.04 -18.11
N ASN A 139 -24.71 44.60 -19.35
CA ASN A 139 -25.89 43.79 -19.71
C ASN A 139 -25.67 42.28 -19.51
N VAL A 140 -24.45 41.85 -19.23
CA VAL A 140 -24.16 40.43 -18.97
C VAL A 140 -24.60 40.04 -17.56
N ARG A 141 -25.07 38.80 -17.39
CA ARG A 141 -25.48 38.24 -16.11
C ARG A 141 -24.74 36.92 -15.87
N SER A 142 -24.58 36.58 -14.59
CA SER A 142 -24.06 35.29 -14.15
C SER A 142 -25.23 34.33 -13.94
N GLU A 143 -25.28 33.24 -14.69
CA GLU A 143 -26.35 32.23 -14.66
C GLU A 143 -25.84 30.94 -13.98
N ILE A 144 -25.46 31.06 -12.71
CA ILE A 144 -24.95 29.94 -11.91
C ILE A 144 -26.09 29.37 -11.07
N GLU A 145 -26.47 28.13 -11.36
CA GLU A 145 -27.50 27.37 -10.63
C GLU A 145 -26.83 26.15 -9.95
N THR A 146 -26.25 26.36 -8.77
CA THR A 146 -25.55 25.30 -8.01
C THR A 146 -26.32 24.83 -6.76
N GLY A 147 -27.31 25.60 -6.32
CA GLY A 147 -28.10 25.38 -5.11
C GLY A 147 -27.33 25.59 -3.81
N ASP A 148 -26.19 26.28 -3.87
CA ASP A 148 -25.26 26.48 -2.75
C ASP A 148 -24.80 27.96 -2.67
N GLU A 149 -23.77 28.23 -1.88
CA GLU A 149 -23.25 29.59 -1.68
C GLU A 149 -22.73 30.24 -2.98
N LEU A 150 -22.38 29.47 -4.02
CA LEU A 150 -21.95 30.03 -5.30
C LEU A 150 -23.12 30.62 -6.11
N GLU A 151 -24.32 30.05 -5.99
CA GLU A 151 -25.55 30.61 -6.57
C GLU A 151 -25.90 31.93 -5.88
N GLY A 152 -25.89 31.96 -4.54
CA GLY A 152 -26.10 33.20 -3.79
C GLY A 152 -25.08 34.30 -4.10
N LEU A 153 -23.82 33.92 -4.39
CA LEU A 153 -22.79 34.86 -4.85
C LEU A 153 -23.10 35.38 -6.26
N SER A 154 -23.57 34.52 -7.16
CA SER A 154 -23.99 34.89 -8.52
C SER A 154 -25.15 35.89 -8.49
N ASP A 155 -26.15 35.67 -7.64
CA ASP A 155 -27.28 36.57 -7.48
C ASP A 155 -26.87 37.94 -6.95
N SER A 156 -26.03 37.95 -5.92
CA SER A 156 -25.48 39.18 -5.34
C SER A 156 -24.67 39.97 -6.37
N PHE A 157 -23.90 39.27 -7.20
CA PHE A 157 -23.15 39.87 -8.31
C PHE A 157 -24.10 40.51 -9.34
N ASN A 158 -25.17 39.80 -9.73
CA ASN A 158 -26.15 40.31 -10.69
C ASN A 158 -26.85 41.58 -10.16
N ILE A 159 -27.24 41.61 -8.89
CA ILE A 159 -27.83 42.80 -8.24
C ILE A 159 -26.88 43.99 -8.31
N MET A 160 -25.61 43.80 -7.96
CA MET A 160 -24.59 44.86 -8.04
C MET A 160 -24.46 45.41 -9.47
N THR A 161 -24.40 44.54 -10.48
CA THR A 161 -24.28 44.97 -11.89
C THR A 161 -25.52 45.70 -12.39
N GLN A 162 -26.70 45.31 -11.93
CA GLN A 162 -27.95 45.98 -12.23
C GLN A 162 -27.96 47.41 -11.67
N SER A 163 -27.59 47.57 -10.40
CA SER A 163 -27.50 48.91 -9.78
C SER A 163 -26.49 49.81 -10.48
N LEU A 164 -25.36 49.25 -10.95
CA LEU A 164 -24.39 50.01 -11.73
C LEU A 164 -24.96 50.47 -13.08
N SER A 165 -25.71 49.59 -13.76
CA SER A 165 -26.36 49.91 -15.04
C SER A 165 -27.43 51.00 -14.89
N GLU A 166 -28.23 50.93 -13.83
CA GLU A 166 -29.25 51.93 -13.53
C GLU A 166 -28.64 53.30 -13.22
N ALA A 167 -27.55 53.32 -12.43
CA ALA A 167 -26.83 54.56 -12.13
C ALA A 167 -26.25 55.21 -13.40
N GLN A 168 -25.72 54.42 -14.33
CA GLN A 168 -25.19 54.93 -15.59
C GLN A 168 -26.29 55.53 -16.49
N LEU A 169 -27.45 54.89 -16.58
CA LEU A 169 -28.60 55.40 -17.34
C LEU A 169 -29.15 56.71 -16.75
N GLU A 170 -29.16 56.83 -15.42
CA GLU A 170 -29.58 58.08 -14.76
C GLU A 170 -28.62 59.23 -15.06
N LEU A 171 -27.31 58.97 -15.10
CA LEU A 171 -26.30 59.94 -15.49
C LEU A 171 -26.45 60.39 -16.95
N GLU A 172 -26.71 59.46 -17.87
CA GLU A 172 -26.92 59.79 -19.30
C GLU A 172 -28.19 60.62 -19.53
N ASN A 173 -29.28 60.35 -18.82
CA ASN A 173 -30.53 61.11 -18.94
C ASN A 173 -30.47 62.55 -18.36
N ARG A 174 -29.41 62.87 -17.61
CA ARG A 174 -29.20 64.21 -17.01
C ARG A 174 -28.33 65.14 -17.88
N VAL A 175 -27.83 64.65 -19.03
CA VAL A 175 -27.05 65.41 -20.03
C VAL A 175 -27.93 65.81 -21.20
#